data_AF-A0A369KQT5-F1
#
_entry.id   AF-A0A369KQT5-F1
#
_cell.length_a   1.000
_cell.length_b   1.000
_cell.length_c   1.000
_cell.angle_alpha   90.00
_cell.angle_beta   90.00
_cell.angle_gamma   90.00
#
_symmetry.space_group_name_H-M   'P 1'
#
loop_
_entity.id
_entity.type
_entity.pdbx_description
1 polymer ?
#
loop_
_entity_poly.entity_id
_entity_poly.type
_entity_poly.pdbx_seq_one_letter_code
_entity_poly.pdbx_strand_id
1 'polypeptide(L)'
;MAKSKSKVKAKIAKSKGKVNKAIKTKKAAAKRYKLTATGLVKVPHVGKQHKATSKNRSRKNRLKKAKIMRAESTRLVARCIPNGL
;
A
#
# COMPACT_ATOMS: atom_id res chain seq x y z
N MET A 1 -35.24 2.56 38.14
CA MET A 1 -33.91 2.58 37.50
C MET A 1 -33.98 2.95 36.02
N ALA A 2 -34.27 4.20 35.66
CA ALA A 2 -34.29 4.64 34.27
C ALA A 2 -33.11 5.60 34.03
N LYS A 3 -32.04 5.12 33.41
CA LYS A 3 -30.97 6.01 32.92
C LYS A 3 -31.64 6.99 31.95
N SER A 4 -31.64 8.28 32.27
CA SER A 4 -32.31 9.31 31.47
C SER A 4 -31.93 9.19 30.00
N LYS A 5 -32.93 9.29 29.10
CA LYS A 5 -32.75 9.12 27.65
C LYS A 5 -31.61 10.01 27.11
N SER A 6 -31.32 11.14 27.74
CA SER A 6 -30.19 12.04 27.45
C SER A 6 -28.82 11.42 27.76
N LYS A 7 -28.66 10.71 28.87
CA LYS A 7 -27.39 10.03 29.26
C LYS A 7 -27.06 8.86 28.34
N VAL A 8 -28.07 8.13 27.88
CA VAL A 8 -27.92 7.03 26.89
C VAL A 8 -27.55 7.59 25.52
N LYS A 9 -28.21 8.67 25.06
CA LYS A 9 -27.93 9.33 23.77
C LYS A 9 -26.52 9.95 23.72
N ALA A 10 -26.08 10.57 24.81
CA ALA A 10 -24.70 11.10 24.94
C ALA A 10 -23.64 9.99 25.00
N LYS A 11 -23.94 8.83 25.61
CA LYS A 11 -23.02 7.68 25.66
C LYS A 11 -22.86 7.00 24.30
N ILE A 12 -23.94 6.94 23.49
CA ILE A 12 -23.92 6.44 22.10
C ILE A 12 -23.17 7.41 21.16
N ALA A 13 -23.30 8.72 21.36
CA ALA A 13 -22.55 9.71 20.59
C ALA A 13 -21.04 9.71 20.91
N LYS A 14 -20.64 9.35 22.14
CA LYS A 14 -19.24 9.24 22.58
C LYS A 14 -18.59 7.89 22.21
N SER A 15 -19.38 6.83 21.96
CA SER A 15 -18.88 5.51 21.55
C SER A 15 -18.63 5.37 20.06
N LYS A 16 -19.31 6.16 19.22
CA LYS A 16 -18.98 6.26 17.79
C LYS A 16 -17.84 7.26 17.61
N GLY A 17 -16.62 6.81 17.91
CA GLY A 17 -15.42 7.53 17.54
C GLY A 17 -15.47 7.93 16.07
N LYS A 18 -15.08 9.17 15.75
CA LYS A 18 -14.91 9.65 14.37
C LYS A 18 -13.90 8.73 13.66
N VAL A 19 -14.39 7.69 12.98
CA VAL A 19 -13.57 7.01 11.97
C VAL A 19 -13.46 7.96 10.80
N ASN A 20 -12.29 8.57 10.64
CA ASN A 20 -11.95 9.37 9.46
C ASN A 20 -12.38 8.59 8.21
N LYS A 21 -13.32 9.16 7.44
CA LYS A 21 -13.80 8.67 6.14
C LYS A 21 -12.75 8.91 5.04
N ALA A 22 -11.47 8.72 5.37
CA ALA A 22 -10.36 8.81 4.45
C ALA A 22 -10.07 7.41 3.90
N ILE A 23 -9.88 7.28 2.59
CA ILE A 23 -9.55 6.00 1.96
C ILE A 23 -8.22 5.53 2.53
N LYS A 24 -8.18 4.33 3.11
CA LYS A 24 -6.96 3.82 3.75
C LYS A 24 -5.99 3.28 2.70
N THR A 25 -4.72 3.64 2.83
CA THR A 25 -3.65 3.05 2.03
C THR A 25 -3.45 1.57 2.38
N LYS A 26 -3.41 0.70 1.37
CA LYS A 26 -3.06 -0.70 1.52
C LYS A 26 -1.58 -0.82 1.87
N LYS A 27 -1.26 -1.05 3.15
CA LYS A 27 0.13 -1.10 3.64
C LYS A 27 0.99 -2.15 2.93
N ALA A 28 0.40 -3.26 2.47
CA ALA A 28 1.10 -4.26 1.68
C ALA A 28 1.62 -3.71 0.33
N ALA A 29 0.86 -2.80 -0.30
CA ALA A 29 1.25 -2.12 -1.53
C ALA A 29 2.31 -1.04 -1.23
N ALA A 30 2.10 -0.22 -0.20
CA ALA A 30 3.05 0.82 0.19
C ALA A 30 4.46 0.30 0.52
N LYS A 31 4.57 -0.93 1.05
CA LYS A 31 5.88 -1.59 1.31
C LYS A 31 6.60 -2.04 0.05
N ARG A 32 5.88 -2.32 -1.05
CA ARG A 32 6.40 -2.99 -2.26
C ARG A 32 6.59 -2.03 -3.43
N TYR A 33 5.74 -1.01 -3.55
CA TYR A 33 5.74 -0.02 -4.62
C TYR A 33 6.25 1.31 -4.06
N LYS A 34 7.22 1.92 -4.74
CA LYS A 34 7.72 3.26 -4.43
C LYS A 34 7.49 4.18 -5.62
N LEU A 35 7.20 5.45 -5.35
CA LEU A 35 7.09 6.48 -6.39
C LEU A 35 8.45 7.16 -6.60
N THR A 36 8.76 7.51 -7.84
CA THR A 36 9.84 8.44 -8.18
C THR A 36 9.34 9.88 -8.05
N ALA A 37 10.27 10.86 -8.06
CA ALA A 37 9.91 12.28 -8.07
C ALA A 37 8.99 12.66 -9.26
N THR A 38 9.12 11.94 -10.38
CA THR A 38 8.30 12.10 -11.58
C THR A 38 6.97 11.35 -11.55
N GLY A 39 6.63 10.67 -10.44
CA GLY A 39 5.37 9.93 -10.29
C GLY A 39 5.36 8.53 -10.91
N LEU A 40 6.51 8.00 -11.35
CA LEU A 40 6.61 6.64 -11.87
C LEU A 40 6.68 5.62 -10.74
N VAL A 41 6.01 4.48 -10.92
CA VAL A 41 6.04 3.39 -9.94
C VAL A 41 7.28 2.51 -10.16
N LYS A 42 8.18 2.54 -9.19
CA LYS A 42 9.40 1.72 -9.11
C LYS A 42 9.14 0.43 -8.34
N VAL A 43 9.58 -0.69 -8.91
CA VAL A 43 9.46 -2.04 -8.34
C VAL A 43 10.77 -2.83 -8.41
N PRO A 44 11.09 -3.66 -7.41
CA PRO A 44 12.17 -4.64 -7.54
C PRO A 44 11.76 -5.81 -8.46
N HIS A 45 12.74 -6.44 -9.11
CA HIS A 45 12.50 -7.68 -9.84
C HIS A 45 12.28 -8.88 -8.91
N VAL A 46 11.42 -9.81 -9.32
CA VAL A 46 11.12 -11.04 -8.59
C VAL A 46 12.13 -12.16 -8.90
N GLY A 47 12.30 -13.11 -7.96
CA GLY A 47 13.01 -14.37 -8.23
C GLY A 47 14.54 -14.33 -8.04
N LYS A 48 15.09 -13.31 -7.37
CA LYS A 48 16.52 -13.26 -7.02
C LYS A 48 16.87 -13.97 -5.70
N GLN A 49 15.91 -14.13 -4.79
CA GLN A 49 16.17 -14.58 -3.42
C GLN A 49 16.61 -16.04 -3.33
N HIS A 50 15.87 -16.98 -3.93
CA HIS A 50 16.16 -18.41 -3.89
C HIS A 50 16.44 -18.97 -5.29
N LYS A 51 17.16 -20.09 -5.36
CA LYS A 51 17.63 -20.73 -6.62
C LYS A 51 18.47 -19.78 -7.48
N ALA A 52 19.33 -18.96 -6.88
CA ALA A 52 20.21 -18.05 -7.62
C ALA A 52 21.39 -18.77 -8.29
N THR A 53 21.73 -19.97 -7.82
CA THR A 53 22.80 -20.83 -8.34
C THR A 53 22.56 -21.24 -9.79
N SER A 54 21.33 -21.66 -10.14
CA SER A 54 20.95 -22.04 -11.51
C SER A 54 20.78 -20.86 -12.48
N LYS A 55 20.97 -19.62 -12.03
CA LYS A 55 20.78 -18.42 -12.86
C LYS A 55 22.15 -17.90 -13.32
N ASN A 56 22.30 -17.73 -14.64
CA ASN A 56 23.48 -17.07 -15.23
C ASN A 56 23.70 -15.66 -14.62
N ARG A 57 24.96 -15.22 -14.54
CA ARG A 57 25.40 -13.90 -14.07
C ARG A 57 24.64 -12.75 -14.74
N SER A 58 24.43 -12.80 -16.05
CA SER A 58 23.64 -11.78 -16.78
C SER A 58 22.21 -11.65 -16.23
N ARG A 59 21.54 -12.78 -16.00
CA ARG A 59 20.20 -12.82 -15.38
C ARG A 59 20.23 -12.27 -13.95
N LYS A 60 21.21 -12.66 -13.13
CA LYS A 60 21.35 -12.16 -11.75
C LYS A 60 21.55 -10.64 -11.70
N ASN A 61 22.33 -10.09 -12.63
CA ASN A 61 22.56 -8.64 -12.76
C ASN A 61 21.28 -7.90 -13.14
N ARG A 62 20.50 -8.45 -14.09
CA ARG A 62 19.19 -7.87 -14.45
C ARG A 62 18.24 -7.86 -13.25
N LEU A 63 18.15 -8.98 -12.52
CA LEU A 63 17.28 -9.10 -11.35
C LEU A 63 17.69 -8.22 -10.16
N LYS A 64 18.93 -7.71 -10.13
CA LYS A 64 19.40 -6.76 -9.09
C LYS A 64 18.80 -5.37 -9.29
N LYS A 65 18.52 -4.97 -10.54
CA LYS A 65 18.07 -3.61 -10.86
C LYS A 65 16.61 -3.42 -10.48
N ALA A 66 16.23 -2.18 -10.19
CA ALA A 66 14.83 -1.82 -10.08
C ALA A 66 14.26 -1.54 -11.48
N LYS A 67 12.98 -1.85 -11.68
CA LYS A 67 12.27 -1.63 -12.93
C LYS A 67 11.12 -0.64 -12.72
N ILE A 68 10.82 0.14 -13.75
CA ILE A 68 9.60 0.93 -13.83
C ILE A 68 8.44 0.03 -14.27
N MET A 69 7.34 0.11 -13.52
CA MET A 69 6.14 -0.67 -13.82
C MET A 69 5.45 -0.16 -15.08
N ARG A 70 4.80 -1.07 -15.82
CA ARG A 70 4.06 -0.72 -17.04
C ARG A 70 2.81 0.09 -16.69
N ALA A 71 2.43 1.03 -17.56
CA ALA A 71 1.36 2.01 -17.32
C ALA A 71 0.02 1.36 -16.90
N GLU A 72 -0.36 0.25 -17.52
CA GLU A 72 -1.60 -0.48 -17.22
C GLU A 72 -1.71 -0.89 -15.75
N SER A 73 -0.63 -1.46 -15.19
CA SER A 73 -0.61 -1.91 -13.80
C SER A 73 -0.51 -0.73 -12.82
N THR A 74 0.03 0.41 -13.26
CA THR A 74 0.26 1.60 -12.41
C THR A 74 -1.05 2.16 -11.88
N ARG A 75 -2.12 2.12 -12.69
CA ARG A 75 -3.46 2.54 -12.28
C ARG A 75 -3.99 1.74 -11.09
N LEU A 76 -3.71 0.44 -11.02
CA LEU A 76 -4.15 -0.42 -9.91
C LEU A 76 -3.40 -0.12 -8.61
N VAL A 77 -2.10 0.18 -8.72
CA VAL A 77 -1.27 0.55 -7.57
C VAL A 77 -1.66 1.92 -7.02
N ALA A 78 -1.94 2.89 -7.88
CA ALA A 78 -2.40 4.23 -7.48
C ALA A 78 -3.70 4.15 -6.64
N ARG A 79 -4.68 3.33 -7.06
CA ARG A 79 -5.91 3.10 -6.27
C ARG A 79 -5.64 2.48 -4.90
N CYS A 80 -4.59 1.66 -4.77
CA CYS A 80 -4.22 1.04 -3.50
C CYS A 80 -3.49 1.99 -2.55
N ILE A 81 -2.93 3.08 -3.07
CA ILE A 81 -2.12 4.04 -2.33
C ILE A 81 -2.65 5.47 -2.60
N PRO A 82 -3.90 5.75 -2.18
CA PRO A 82 -4.53 7.05 -2.44
C PRO A 82 -3.89 8.20 -1.68
N ASN A 83 -3.30 7.93 -0.51
CA ASN A 83 -2.66 8.93 0.35
C ASN A 83 -1.14 8.77 0.37
N GLY A 84 -0.56 7.98 -0.54
CA GLY A 84 0.90 7.91 -0.69
C GLY A 84 1.31 8.85 -1.80
N LEU A 85 1.20 10.13 -1.47
CA LEU A 85 1.80 11.30 -2.06
C LEU A 85 2.50 12.01 -0.89
#